data_AF-A0A376C048-F1
#
_entry.id   AF-A0A376C048-F1
#
_cell.length_a   1.000
_cell.length_b   1.000
_cell.length_c   1.000
_cell.angle_alpha   90.00
_cell.angle_beta   90.00
_cell.angle_gamma   90.00
#
_symmetry.space_group_name_H-M   'P 1'
#
loop_
_entity.id
_entity.type
_entity.pdbx_description
1 polymer ?
#
loop_
_entity_poly.entity_id
_entity_poly.type
_entity_poly.pdbx_seq_one_letter_code
_entity_poly.pdbx_strand_id
1 'polypeptide(L)'
;MSQLLYGSINYDALLKILKTGKAKTFVTESGVRLVNINVWVNDKPDDYDNDASIQVQLKEEFVKAGEKNPYIGNLKKHTPKITEAKAEDFEEEDDLPF
;
A
#
# COMPACT_ATOMS: atom_id res chain seq x y z
N MET A 1 -9.26 8.73 14.30
CA MET A 1 -9.64 7.51 13.56
C MET A 1 -8.44 7.02 12.77
N SER A 2 -8.05 5.75 12.92
CA SER A 2 -7.05 5.13 12.05
C SER A 2 -7.70 4.74 10.73
N GLN A 3 -6.96 4.81 9.63
CA GLN A 3 -7.40 4.33 8.32
C GLN A 3 -6.57 3.10 7.96
N LEU A 4 -7.22 2.05 7.48
CA LEU A 4 -6.54 0.87 6.97
C LEU A 4 -6.22 1.10 5.49
N LEU A 5 -4.94 1.05 5.16
CA LEU A 5 -4.45 0.98 3.78
C LEU A 5 -3.87 -0.42 3.56
N TYR A 6 -4.24 -1.04 2.45
CA TYR A 6 -3.76 -2.36 2.05
C TYR A 6 -3.24 -2.32 0.62
N GLY A 7 -2.29 -3.17 0.27
CA GLY A 7 -1.74 -3.19 -1.08
C GLY A 7 -0.57 -4.13 -1.20
N SER A 8 0.35 -3.84 -2.12
CA SER A 8 1.43 -4.75 -2.46
C SER A 8 2.74 -4.02 -2.69
N ILE A 9 3.82 -4.70 -2.33
CA ILE A 9 5.19 -4.27 -2.61
C ILE A 9 5.77 -5.19 -3.69
N ASN A 10 6.33 -4.59 -4.73
CA ASN A 10 7.08 -5.28 -5.76
C ASN A 10 8.42 -5.75 -5.19
N TYR A 11 8.45 -7.02 -4.78
CA TYR A 11 9.62 -7.67 -4.19
C TYR A 11 10.84 -7.65 -5.12
N ASP A 12 10.66 -7.91 -6.42
CA ASP A 12 11.78 -7.94 -7.37
C ASP A 12 12.42 -6.57 -7.57
N ALA A 13 11.59 -5.52 -7.65
CA ALA A 13 12.07 -4.15 -7.73
C ALA A 13 12.84 -3.76 -6.46
N LEU A 14 12.29 -4.08 -5.29
CA LEU A 14 12.95 -3.87 -4.01
C LEU A 14 14.30 -4.59 -3.95
N LEU A 15 14.34 -5.87 -4.31
CA LEU A 15 15.56 -6.68 -4.28
C LEU A 15 16.63 -6.13 -5.25
N LYS A 16 16.24 -5.68 -6.44
CA LYS A 16 17.14 -5.04 -7.40
C LYS A 16 17.78 -3.79 -6.80
N ILE A 17 16.99 -2.91 -6.18
CA ILE A 17 17.50 -1.69 -5.53
C ILE A 17 18.42 -2.05 -4.35
N LEU A 18 18.05 -3.03 -3.52
CA LEU A 18 18.90 -3.48 -2.41
C LEU A 18 20.26 -3.99 -2.89
N LYS A 19 20.28 -4.76 -3.99
CA LYS A 19 21.51 -5.25 -4.61
C LYS A 19 22.41 -4.13 -5.14
N THR A 20 21.87 -2.94 -5.45
CA THR A 20 22.68 -1.78 -5.84
C THR A 20 23.42 -1.13 -4.66
N GLY A 21 23.03 -1.42 -3.41
CA GLY A 21 23.60 -0.79 -2.22
C GLY A 21 23.22 0.67 -1.99
N LYS A 22 22.33 1.22 -2.85
CA LYS A 22 21.89 2.63 -2.79
C LYS A 22 20.72 2.87 -1.84
N ALA A 23 19.94 1.83 -1.51
CA ALA A 23 18.84 1.94 -0.57
C ALA A 23 19.34 2.32 0.83
N LYS A 24 18.58 3.15 1.52
CA LYS A 24 18.76 3.43 2.94
C LYS A 24 18.21 2.25 3.74
N THR A 25 19.13 1.52 4.36
CA THR A 25 18.83 0.32 5.15
C THR A 25 19.56 0.38 6.47
N PHE A 26 18.99 -0.24 7.50
CA PHE A 26 19.63 -0.39 8.80
C PHE A 26 19.52 -1.83 9.30
N VAL A 27 20.45 -2.22 10.15
CA VAL A 27 20.46 -3.52 10.82
C VAL A 27 20.31 -3.25 12.30
N THR A 28 19.33 -3.89 12.93
CA THR A 28 19.15 -3.78 14.38
C THR A 28 20.24 -4.57 15.11
N GLU A 29 20.41 -4.31 16.41
CA GLU A 29 21.33 -5.09 17.27
C GLU A 29 21.02 -6.59 17.23
N SER A 30 19.76 -6.97 17.02
CA SER A 30 19.29 -8.35 16.88
C SER A 30 19.53 -8.95 15.48
N GLY A 31 20.17 -8.21 14.56
CA GLY A 31 20.49 -8.67 13.20
C GLY A 31 19.34 -8.54 12.19
N VAL A 32 18.22 -7.90 12.55
CA VAL A 32 17.08 -7.71 11.63
C VAL A 32 17.42 -6.62 10.62
N ARG A 33 17.28 -6.94 9.34
CA ARG A 33 17.53 -6.01 8.23
C ARG A 33 16.25 -5.26 7.90
N LEU A 34 16.33 -3.93 7.93
CA LEU A 34 15.21 -3.04 7.72
C LEU A 34 15.50 -2.09 6.56
N VAL A 35 14.46 -1.80 5.78
CA VAL A 35 14.54 -0.92 4.61
C VAL A 35 13.64 0.28 4.87
N ASN A 36 14.18 1.47 4.64
CA ASN A 36 13.43 2.69 4.82
C ASN A 36 12.52 2.94 3.61
N ILE A 37 11.26 3.28 3.88
CA ILE A 37 10.25 3.59 2.87
C ILE A 37 9.55 4.91 3.17
N ASN A 38 9.03 5.56 2.13
CA ASN A 38 8.04 6.62 2.20
C ASN A 38 6.70 6.07 1.74
N VAL A 39 5.62 6.52 2.40
CA VAL A 39 4.26 6.28 1.95
C VAL A 39 3.63 7.62 1.61
N TRP A 40 3.22 7.77 0.35
CA TRP A 40 2.53 8.95 -0.16
C TRP A 40 1.05 8.64 -0.20
N VAL A 41 0.23 9.39 0.52
CA VAL A 41 -1.23 9.24 0.52
C VAL A 41 -1.81 10.36 -0.33
N ASN A 42 -2.60 10.00 -1.32
CA ASN A 42 -3.24 10.93 -2.24
C ASN A 42 -4.60 11.36 -1.68
N ASP A 43 -5.00 12.61 -1.93
CA ASP A 43 -6.34 13.10 -1.55
C ASP A 43 -7.45 12.49 -2.42
N LYS A 44 -7.10 12.09 -3.65
CA LYS A 44 -7.98 11.42 -4.62
C LYS A 44 -7.28 10.17 -5.15
N PRO A 45 -8.03 9.11 -5.51
CA PRO A 45 -7.45 7.96 -6.17
C PRO A 45 -6.71 8.37 -7.46
N ASP A 46 -5.58 7.72 -7.72
CA ASP A 46 -4.84 7.90 -8.97
C ASP A 46 -5.58 7.28 -10.17
N ASP A 47 -5.00 7.38 -11.37
CA ASP A 47 -5.56 6.82 -12.61
C ASP A 47 -5.76 5.29 -12.58
N TYR A 48 -5.21 4.62 -11.55
CA TYR A 48 -5.29 3.17 -11.32
C TYR A 48 -6.07 2.82 -10.05
N ASP A 49 -6.84 3.78 -9.52
CA ASP A 49 -7.69 3.63 -8.34
C ASP A 49 -6.91 3.24 -7.06
N ASN A 50 -5.67 3.74 -6.93
CA ASN A 50 -4.86 3.65 -5.73
C ASN A 50 -4.91 4.94 -4.92
N ASP A 51 -5.04 4.80 -3.61
CA ASP A 51 -5.08 5.91 -2.65
C ASP A 51 -3.68 6.28 -2.12
N ALA A 52 -2.69 5.42 -2.33
CA ALA A 52 -1.34 5.65 -1.85
C ALA A 52 -0.28 4.92 -2.66
N SER A 53 0.97 5.39 -2.54
CA SER A 53 2.16 4.82 -3.18
C SER A 53 3.29 4.62 -2.18
N ILE A 54 4.06 3.55 -2.37
CA ILE A 54 5.21 3.19 -1.55
C ILE A 54 6.49 3.43 -2.34
N GLN A 55 7.44 4.11 -1.71
CA GLN A 55 8.72 4.49 -2.33
C GLN A 55 9.88 4.08 -1.42
N VAL A 56 10.97 3.55 -2.00
CA VAL A 56 12.20 3.25 -1.24
C VAL A 56 12.99 4.53 -1.03
N GLN A 57 13.46 4.77 0.19
CA GLN A 57 14.41 5.85 0.45
C GLN A 57 15.81 5.43 0.00
N LEU A 58 16.44 6.23 -0.87
CA LEU A 58 17.87 6.09 -1.16
C LEU A 58 18.71 6.78 -0.08
N LYS A 59 20.00 6.43 0.00
CA LYS A 59 20.94 7.16 0.86
C LYS A 59 21.13 8.59 0.35
N GLU A 60 21.44 9.49 1.27
CA GLU A 60 21.48 10.93 1.00
C GLU A 60 22.45 11.32 -0.10
N GLU A 61 23.57 10.60 -0.26
CA GLU A 61 24.54 10.87 -1.31
C GLU A 61 23.96 10.72 -2.71
N PHE A 62 23.06 9.74 -2.93
CA PHE A 62 22.43 9.51 -4.23
C PHE A 62 21.31 10.51 -4.50
N VAL A 63 20.55 10.87 -3.46
CA VAL A 63 19.51 11.89 -3.58
C VAL A 63 20.11 13.26 -3.89
N LYS A 64 21.23 13.63 -3.23
CA LYS A 64 21.97 14.87 -3.51
C LYS A 64 22.60 14.89 -4.90
N ALA A 65 22.96 13.72 -5.43
CA ALA A 65 23.41 13.56 -6.82
C ALA A 65 22.27 13.64 -7.85
N GLY A 66 21.02 13.83 -7.41
CA GLY A 66 19.84 13.98 -8.27
C GLY A 66 19.11 12.68 -8.59
N GLU A 67 19.50 11.53 -7.99
CA GLU A 67 18.75 10.29 -8.14
C GLU A 67 17.40 10.38 -7.42
N LYS A 68 16.33 10.02 -8.13
CA LYS A 68 14.98 9.99 -7.56
C LYS A 68 14.76 8.69 -6.82
N ASN A 69 14.07 8.79 -5.67
CA ASN A 69 13.63 7.64 -4.91
C ASN A 69 12.65 6.79 -5.74
N PRO A 70 12.91 5.49 -5.93
CA PRO A 70 12.08 4.64 -6.78
C PRO A 70 10.79 4.20 -6.08
N TYR A 71 9.68 4.20 -6.82
CA TYR A 71 8.41 3.64 -6.37
C TYR A 71 8.41 2.12 -6.51
N ILE A 72 7.95 1.42 -5.47
CA ILE A 72 8.00 -0.05 -5.37
C ILE A 72 6.64 -0.66 -5.00
N GLY A 73 5.59 0.12 -4.84
CA GLY A 73 4.30 -0.43 -4.47
C GLY A 73 3.20 0.62 -4.43
N ASN A 74 1.98 0.14 -4.27
CA ASN A 74 0.77 0.94 -4.16
C ASN A 74 -0.09 0.42 -3.01
N LEU A 75 -0.94 1.29 -2.50
CA LEU A 75 -1.89 1.01 -1.44
C LEU A 75 -3.25 1.59 -1.82
N LYS A 76 -4.29 0.92 -1.32
CA LYS A 76 -5.68 1.31 -1.43
C LYS A 76 -6.30 1.40 -0.05
N LYS A 77 -7.19 2.36 0.13
CA LYS A 77 -7.91 2.57 1.36
C LYS A 77 -9.02 1.52 1.48
N HIS A 78 -9.07 0.85 2.63
CA HIS A 78 -10.18 -0.06 2.92
C HIS A 78 -11.42 0.75 3.29
N THR A 79 -12.36 0.85 2.36
CA THR A 79 -13.71 1.35 2.62
C THR A 79 -14.64 0.16 2.85
N PRO A 80 -15.28 0.02 4.03
CA PRO A 80 -16.30 -1.01 4.22
C PRO A 80 -17.40 -0.78 3.19
N LYS A 81 -17.68 -1.78 2.35
CA LYS A 81 -18.82 -1.76 1.45
C LYS A 81 -20.07 -2.00 2.31
N ILE A 82 -20.69 -0.93 2.78
CA ILE A 82 -22.01 -1.01 3.39
C ILE A 82 -22.99 -1.05 2.23
N THR A 83 -23.54 -2.22 1.96
CA THR A 83 -24.76 -2.35 1.14
C THR A 83 -25.94 -2.13 2.05
N GLU A 84 -26.68 -1.04 1.85
CA GLU A 84 -27.96 -0.84 2.50
C GLU A 84 -28.93 -1.93 2.02
N ALA A 85 -29.57 -2.62 2.96
CA ALA A 85 -30.58 -3.62 2.64
C ALA A 85 -31.79 -2.92 1.99
N LYS A 86 -32.33 -3.54 0.93
CA LYS A 86 -33.56 -3.08 0.29
C LYS A 86 -34.77 -3.70 0.98
N ALA A 87 -35.94 -3.13 0.78
CA ALA A 87 -37.19 -3.69 1.32
C ALA A 87 -37.42 -5.13 0.85
N GLU A 88 -36.98 -5.45 -0.38
CA GLU A 88 -37.04 -6.79 -0.96
C GLU A 88 -36.21 -7.84 -0.19
N ASP A 89 -35.18 -7.43 0.56
CA ASP A 89 -34.36 -8.35 1.38
C ASP A 89 -35.06 -8.81 2.67
N PHE A 90 -36.26 -8.26 2.96
CA PHE A 90 -37.06 -8.54 4.15
C PHE A 90 -38.45 -9.11 3.84
N GLU A 91 -38.76 -9.40 2.58
CA GLU A 91 -39.99 -10.13 2.26
C GLU A 91 -39.78 -11.63 2.55
N GLU A 92 -40.40 -12.13 3.62
CA GLU A 92 -40.46 -13.55 3.93
C GLU A 92 -41.25 -14.28 2.82
N GLU A 93 -40.67 -15.32 2.22
CA GLU A 93 -41.37 -16.23 1.28
C GLU A 93 -42.43 -17.05 2.05
N ASP A 94 -43.53 -16.39 2.43
CA ASP A 94 -44.58 -16.93 3.30
C ASP A 94 -45.68 -17.66 2.50
N ASP A 95 -45.33 -18.34 1.39
CA ASP A 95 -46.34 -18.97 0.53
C ASP A 95 -45.84 -20.21 -0.25
N LEU A 96 -45.21 -21.17 0.45
CA LEU A 96 -45.11 -22.55 -0.04
C LEU A 96 -46.19 -23.42 0.60
N PRO A 97 -47.29 -23.75 -0.11
CA PRO A 97 -48.29 -24.67 0.41
C PRO A 97 -47.74 -26.12 0.40
N PHE A 98 -47.81 -26.78 1.56
CA PHE A 98 -47.51 -28.21 1.74
C PHE A 98 -48.48 -29.12 0.98
#